data_AF-A0A6J4G2L8-F1
#
_entry.id   AF-A0A6J4G2L8-F1
#
_cell.length_a   1.000
_cell.length_b   1.000
_cell.length_c   1.000
_cell.angle_alpha   90.00
_cell.angle_beta   90.00
_cell.angle_gamma   90.00
#
_symmetry.space_group_name_H-M   'P 1'
#
loop_
_entity.id
_entity.type
_entity.pdbx_description
1 polymer ?
#
loop_
_entity_poly.entity_id
_entity_poly.type
_entity_poly.pdbx_seq_one_letter_code
_entity_poly.pdbx_strand_id
1 'polypeptide(L)'
;MTERPRPGPSASLRWGLALSLLLHVVFMAAMYPELLPDFDRTTPEPAMDVELVAAPPPEPKPEPEPKPKPEPEPRPEPPPPPPPPPPPPPKPEPPKPKPALAPPPQLQRGAIAEKSAAPKPSAPGGGISFEAKPAAPAVGELSQTAQDFILAQIIRMWRFDFAAAKGRGFGMTITIHINRDGTLTDELHKNAPWKPQAVIRDYDRLPDGYVKRAMESMLLALKMAQPLELPPDDGKGWPRRMVLRFRFDDL
;
A
#
# COMPACT_ATOMS: atom_id res chain seq x y z
N MET A 1 92.70 -6.59 -3.33
CA MET A 1 91.26 -6.70 -2.97
C MET A 1 90.50 -5.77 -3.89
N THR A 2 89.79 -6.31 -4.87
CA THR A 2 89.01 -5.52 -5.83
C THR A 2 87.61 -6.12 -5.85
N GLU A 3 86.68 -5.49 -5.12
CA GLU A 3 85.28 -5.90 -5.13
C GLU A 3 84.64 -5.55 -6.48
N ARG A 4 84.01 -6.52 -7.14
CA ARG A 4 83.18 -6.26 -8.32
C ARG A 4 81.82 -5.70 -7.87
N PRO A 5 81.29 -4.66 -8.55
CA PRO A 5 79.96 -4.15 -8.25
C PRO A 5 78.89 -5.20 -8.56
N ARG A 6 77.91 -5.34 -7.64
CA ARG A 6 76.79 -6.28 -7.79
C ARG A 6 75.95 -5.91 -9.02
N PRO A 7 75.57 -6.87 -9.89
CA PRO A 7 74.72 -6.59 -11.03
C PRO A 7 73.33 -6.15 -10.55
N GLY A 8 72.85 -5.00 -11.06
CA GLY A 8 71.49 -4.54 -10.82
C GLY A 8 70.44 -5.49 -11.42
N PRO A 9 69.18 -5.45 -10.96
CA PRO A 9 68.14 -6.36 -11.44
C PRO A 9 67.97 -6.23 -12.96
N SER A 10 68.01 -7.38 -13.64
CA SER A 10 67.91 -7.49 -15.10
C SER A 10 66.60 -6.87 -15.60
N ALA A 11 66.63 -6.32 -16.82
CA ALA A 11 65.47 -5.70 -17.44
C ALA A 11 64.23 -6.63 -17.47
N SER A 12 64.43 -7.94 -17.62
CA SER A 12 63.38 -8.95 -17.59
C SER A 12 62.65 -9.07 -16.25
N LEU A 13 63.34 -8.89 -15.12
CA LEU A 13 62.72 -8.93 -13.80
C LEU A 13 61.86 -7.69 -13.54
N ARG A 14 62.29 -6.52 -14.03
CA ARG A 14 61.50 -5.27 -13.94
C ARG A 14 60.23 -5.37 -14.78
N TRP A 15 60.33 -5.96 -15.97
CA TRP A 15 59.17 -6.22 -16.83
C TRP A 15 58.22 -7.27 -16.24
N GLY A 16 58.75 -8.35 -15.64
CA GLY A 16 57.94 -9.36 -14.96
C GLY A 16 57.14 -8.79 -13.78
N LEU A 17 57.75 -7.92 -12.98
CA LEU A 17 57.08 -7.23 -11.87
C LEU A 17 56.00 -6.26 -12.38
N ALA A 18 56.29 -5.50 -13.43
CA ALA A 18 55.31 -4.60 -14.04
C ALA A 18 54.09 -5.37 -14.59
N LEU A 19 54.33 -6.50 -15.26
CA LEU A 19 53.27 -7.35 -15.81
C LEU A 19 52.42 -7.98 -14.70
N SER A 20 53.06 -8.44 -13.63
CA SER A 20 52.37 -8.98 -12.45
C SER A 20 51.51 -7.92 -11.77
N LEU A 21 52.04 -6.70 -11.60
CA LEU A 21 51.29 -5.60 -10.99
C LEU A 21 50.08 -5.22 -11.85
N LEU A 22 50.24 -5.16 -13.18
CA LEU A 22 49.14 -4.93 -14.11
C LEU A 22 48.04 -5.99 -13.98
N LEU A 23 48.43 -7.27 -13.91
CA LEU A 23 47.48 -8.37 -13.76
C LEU A 23 46.67 -8.27 -12.46
N HIS A 24 47.32 -7.90 -11.35
CA HIS A 24 46.63 -7.71 -10.07
C HIS A 24 45.65 -6.54 -10.12
N VAL A 25 46.01 -5.43 -10.77
CA VAL A 25 45.09 -4.28 -10.93
C VAL A 25 43.86 -4.67 -11.75
N VAL A 26 44.04 -5.44 -12.84
CA VAL A 26 42.92 -5.95 -13.64
C VAL A 26 42.04 -6.92 -12.83
N PHE A 27 42.64 -7.82 -12.05
CA PHE A 27 41.90 -8.74 -11.19
C PHE A 27 41.12 -8.02 -10.09
N MET A 28 41.71 -6.98 -9.48
CA MET A 28 41.03 -6.14 -8.49
C MET A 28 39.86 -5.37 -9.11
N ALA A 29 40.03 -4.81 -10.32
CA ALA A 29 38.97 -4.13 -11.06
C ALA A 29 37.79 -5.06 -11.40
N ALA A 30 38.08 -6.34 -11.70
CA ALA A 30 37.04 -7.34 -11.97
C ALA A 30 36.29 -7.79 -10.71
N MET A 31 36.98 -7.90 -9.56
CA MET A 31 36.36 -8.31 -8.28
C MET A 31 35.62 -7.17 -7.57
N TYR A 32 36.01 -5.92 -7.83
CA TYR A 32 35.45 -4.73 -7.18
C TYR A 32 34.98 -3.71 -8.22
N PRO A 33 33.90 -3.98 -8.97
CA PRO A 33 33.37 -3.06 -9.98
C PRO A 33 32.88 -1.73 -9.38
N GLU A 34 32.63 -1.69 -8.07
CA GLU A 34 32.23 -0.52 -7.29
C GLU A 34 33.37 0.51 -7.10
N LEU A 35 34.62 0.11 -7.36
CA LEU A 35 35.81 0.98 -7.30
C LEU A 35 36.13 1.62 -8.67
N LEU A 36 35.48 1.16 -9.75
CA LEU A 36 35.60 1.79 -11.06
C LEU A 36 34.73 3.05 -11.10
N PRO A 37 35.25 4.19 -11.61
CA PRO A 37 34.43 5.37 -11.86
C PRO A 37 33.28 5.02 -12.80
N ASP A 38 32.08 5.49 -12.45
CA ASP A 38 30.86 5.31 -13.23
C ASP A 38 30.97 6.18 -14.51
N PHE A 39 31.66 5.67 -15.54
CA PHE A 39 31.91 6.38 -16.80
C PHE A 39 30.64 6.52 -17.67
N ASP A 40 29.49 6.03 -17.20
CA ASP A 40 28.22 5.96 -17.94
C ASP A 40 27.19 7.04 -17.49
N ARG A 41 27.64 8.13 -16.87
CA ARG A 41 26.75 9.20 -16.35
C ARG A 41 26.94 10.60 -16.91
N THR A 42 27.48 10.72 -18.12
CA THR A 42 27.49 12.00 -18.85
C THR A 42 27.23 11.81 -20.33
N THR A 43 26.07 11.23 -20.66
CA THR A 43 25.36 11.69 -21.86
C THR A 43 24.33 12.71 -21.35
N PRO A 44 24.58 14.03 -21.41
CA PRO A 44 23.46 14.95 -21.36
C PRO A 44 22.55 14.55 -22.52
N GLU A 45 21.31 14.16 -22.20
CA GLU A 45 20.27 14.07 -23.24
C GLU A 45 20.37 15.34 -24.09
N PRO A 46 20.26 15.26 -25.43
CA PRO A 46 20.15 16.46 -26.24
C PRO A 46 18.93 17.23 -25.72
N ALA A 47 19.19 18.25 -24.91
CA ALA A 47 18.22 19.26 -24.56
C ALA A 47 17.85 19.90 -25.89
N MET A 48 16.71 19.48 -26.42
CA MET A 48 16.11 20.14 -27.56
C MET A 48 15.66 21.48 -27.00
N ASP A 49 16.43 22.53 -27.27
CA ASP A 49 15.99 23.91 -27.12
C ASP A 49 14.76 24.09 -28.02
N VAL A 50 13.58 23.84 -27.45
CA VAL A 50 12.33 24.28 -28.04
C VAL A 50 12.24 25.77 -27.71
N GLU A 51 12.67 26.60 -28.65
CA GLU A 51 12.28 28.00 -28.70
C GLU A 51 10.75 28.05 -28.82
N LEU A 52 10.07 28.22 -27.68
CA LEU A 52 8.63 28.40 -27.62
C LEU A 52 8.31 29.74 -28.28
N VAL A 53 7.97 29.71 -29.57
CA VAL A 53 7.21 30.80 -30.19
C VAL A 53 5.87 30.86 -29.47
N ALA A 54 5.66 31.93 -28.70
CA ALA A 54 4.41 32.19 -28.02
C ALA A 54 3.27 32.19 -29.04
N ALA A 55 2.36 31.22 -28.93
CA ALA A 55 1.10 31.24 -29.65
C ALA A 55 0.30 32.51 -29.25
N PRO A 56 -0.37 33.19 -30.20
CA PRO A 56 -1.21 34.33 -29.85
C PRO A 56 -2.31 33.89 -28.86
N PRO A 57 -2.70 34.76 -27.92
CA PRO A 57 -3.73 34.42 -26.95
C PRO A 57 -5.04 34.06 -27.67
N PRO A 58 -5.74 32.99 -27.23
CA PRO A 58 -7.01 32.62 -27.82
C PRO A 58 -8.04 33.74 -27.62
N GLU A 59 -8.83 34.02 -28.65
CA GLU A 59 -9.95 34.96 -28.57
C GLU A 59 -10.89 34.56 -27.42
N PRO A 60 -11.44 35.54 -26.67
CA PRO A 60 -12.36 35.26 -25.59
C PRO A 60 -13.60 34.56 -26.14
N LYS A 61 -13.90 33.36 -25.62
CA LYS A 61 -15.16 32.67 -25.89
C LYS A 61 -16.32 33.55 -25.45
N PRO A 62 -17.41 33.64 -26.24
CA PRO A 62 -18.62 34.34 -25.81
C PRO A 62 -19.13 33.73 -24.50
N GLU A 63 -19.50 34.59 -23.55
CA GLU A 63 -20.12 34.17 -22.30
C GLU A 63 -21.39 33.35 -22.60
N PRO A 64 -21.57 32.20 -21.95
CA PRO A 64 -22.80 31.43 -22.10
C PRO A 64 -23.98 32.23 -21.54
N GLU A 65 -25.05 32.35 -22.33
CA GLU A 65 -26.30 32.95 -21.89
C GLU A 65 -26.79 32.32 -20.57
N PRO A 66 -27.32 33.12 -19.63
CA PRO A 66 -27.80 32.60 -18.37
C PRO A 66 -28.96 31.63 -18.59
N LYS A 67 -28.79 30.38 -18.13
CA LYS A 67 -29.86 29.37 -18.12
C LYS A 67 -31.07 29.92 -17.35
N PRO A 68 -32.30 29.75 -17.88
CA PRO A 68 -33.51 30.14 -17.16
C PRO A 68 -33.58 29.43 -15.81
N LYS A 69 -34.00 30.16 -14.76
CA LYS A 69 -34.23 29.60 -13.42
C LYS A 69 -35.28 28.49 -13.52
N PRO A 70 -35.05 27.32 -12.86
CA PRO A 70 -36.07 26.29 -12.77
C PRO A 70 -37.33 26.86 -12.10
N GLU A 71 -38.50 26.57 -12.67
CA GLU A 71 -39.76 26.78 -11.96
C GLU A 71 -39.77 25.96 -10.67
N PRO A 72 -40.36 26.49 -9.58
CA PRO A 72 -40.46 25.75 -8.33
C PRO A 72 -41.34 24.51 -8.51
N GLU A 73 -40.80 23.35 -8.13
CA GLU A 73 -41.53 22.09 -8.13
C GLU A 73 -42.79 22.19 -7.24
N PRO A 74 -43.93 21.61 -7.66
CA PRO A 74 -45.13 21.56 -6.84
C PRO A 74 -44.86 20.77 -5.56
N ARG A 75 -45.31 21.32 -4.43
CA ARG A 75 -45.19 20.66 -3.12
C ARG A 75 -45.87 19.29 -3.17
N PRO A 76 -45.24 18.23 -2.65
CA PRO A 76 -45.87 16.93 -2.53
C PRO A 76 -47.16 17.02 -1.71
N GLU A 77 -48.23 16.37 -2.17
CA GLU A 77 -49.42 16.15 -1.36
C GLU A 77 -49.07 15.38 -0.09
N PRO A 78 -49.74 15.68 1.04
CA PRO A 78 -49.49 14.96 2.28
C PRO A 78 -49.80 13.47 2.10
N PRO A 79 -48.98 12.57 2.69
CA PRO A 79 -49.20 11.14 2.60
C PRO A 79 -50.56 10.77 3.23
N PRO A 80 -51.23 9.72 2.70
CA PRO A 80 -52.47 9.23 3.30
C PRO A 80 -52.24 8.82 4.76
N PRO A 81 -53.27 8.96 5.62
CA PRO A 81 -53.16 8.56 7.01
C PRO A 81 -52.80 7.07 7.12
N PRO A 82 -51.98 6.68 8.11
CA PRO A 82 -51.58 5.31 8.28
C PRO A 82 -52.81 4.41 8.51
N PRO A 83 -52.79 3.18 7.97
CA PRO A 83 -53.87 2.22 8.21
C PRO A 83 -54.00 1.93 9.71
N PRO A 84 -55.21 1.58 10.18
CA PRO A 84 -55.42 1.24 11.58
C PRO A 84 -54.51 0.07 11.98
N PRO A 85 -54.02 0.06 13.24
CA PRO A 85 -53.13 -0.99 13.70
C PRO A 85 -53.84 -2.36 13.63
N PRO A 86 -53.11 -3.43 13.27
CA PRO A 86 -53.67 -4.77 13.26
C PRO A 86 -54.14 -5.17 14.67
N PRO A 87 -55.19 -6.00 14.78
CA PRO A 87 -55.64 -6.50 16.07
C PRO A 87 -54.50 -7.22 16.79
N PRO A 88 -54.45 -7.14 18.13
CA PRO A 88 -53.39 -7.78 18.91
C PRO A 88 -53.39 -9.29 18.65
N PRO A 89 -52.19 -9.90 18.53
CA PRO A 89 -52.08 -11.34 18.31
C PRO A 89 -52.66 -12.11 19.51
N PRO A 90 -53.24 -13.30 19.28
CA PRO A 90 -53.66 -14.17 20.37
C PRO A 90 -52.48 -14.52 21.28
N LYS A 91 -52.73 -14.55 22.59
CA LYS A 91 -51.74 -14.88 23.63
C LYS A 91 -51.09 -16.25 23.31
N PRO A 92 -49.75 -16.38 23.33
CA PRO A 92 -49.08 -17.66 23.15
C PRO A 92 -49.47 -18.65 24.26
N GLU A 93 -49.78 -19.89 23.86
CA GLU A 93 -49.83 -21.02 24.78
C GLU A 93 -48.44 -21.29 25.39
N PRO A 94 -48.37 -21.83 26.63
CA PRO A 94 -47.11 -22.09 27.30
C PRO A 94 -46.25 -23.12 26.53
N PRO A 95 -44.93 -22.92 26.44
CA PRO A 95 -44.07 -23.79 25.65
C PRO A 95 -43.91 -25.16 26.33
N LYS A 96 -43.98 -26.23 25.52
CA LYS A 96 -43.51 -27.56 25.90
C LYS A 96 -41.97 -27.54 26.06
N PRO A 97 -41.39 -28.33 26.99
CA PRO A 97 -39.95 -28.35 27.19
C PRO A 97 -39.24 -28.95 25.97
N LYS A 98 -38.22 -28.26 25.45
CA LYS A 98 -37.31 -28.79 24.43
C LYS A 98 -36.20 -29.63 25.08
N PRO A 99 -35.77 -30.76 24.48
CA PRO A 99 -34.56 -31.47 24.86
C PRO A 99 -33.31 -30.59 24.66
N ALA A 100 -32.35 -30.71 25.57
CA ALA A 100 -31.09 -29.98 25.53
C ALA A 100 -30.27 -30.34 24.27
N LEU A 101 -30.03 -29.36 23.42
CA LEU A 101 -29.04 -29.43 22.34
C LEU A 101 -27.65 -29.20 22.95
N ALA A 102 -26.68 -30.03 22.54
CA ALA A 102 -25.29 -29.96 22.96
C ALA A 102 -24.67 -28.58 22.65
N PRO A 103 -23.71 -28.10 23.47
CA PRO A 103 -23.03 -26.83 23.21
C PRO A 103 -22.13 -26.92 21.95
N PRO A 104 -21.97 -25.82 21.21
CA PRO A 104 -21.05 -25.77 20.07
C PRO A 104 -19.60 -25.96 20.53
N PRO A 105 -18.72 -26.54 19.68
CA PRO A 105 -17.32 -26.77 20.04
C PRO A 105 -16.60 -25.44 20.29
N GLN A 106 -16.09 -25.26 21.50
CA GLN A 106 -15.18 -24.15 21.82
C GLN A 106 -13.80 -24.44 21.20
N LEU A 107 -13.34 -23.54 20.33
CA LEU A 107 -11.94 -23.49 19.91
C LEU A 107 -11.08 -23.14 21.14
N GLN A 108 -10.21 -24.06 21.52
CA GLN A 108 -9.27 -23.87 22.62
C GLN A 108 -8.32 -22.71 22.28
N ARG A 109 -8.45 -21.62 23.03
CA ARG A 109 -7.48 -20.51 23.03
C ARG A 109 -6.20 -21.02 23.72
N GLY A 110 -5.21 -21.39 22.91
CA GLY A 110 -3.89 -21.75 23.39
C GLY A 110 -3.27 -20.62 24.22
N ALA A 111 -2.77 -20.97 25.39
CA ALA A 111 -2.10 -20.07 26.31
C ALA A 111 -0.75 -19.61 25.72
N ILE A 112 -0.68 -18.35 25.31
CA ILE A 112 0.57 -17.57 25.28
C ILE A 112 0.28 -16.14 25.73
N ALA A 113 -0.09 -16.01 27.00
CA ALA A 113 -0.05 -14.74 27.71
C ALA A 113 0.91 -14.90 28.89
N GLU A 114 2.21 -14.92 28.60
CA GLU A 114 3.18 -14.54 29.62
C GLU A 114 4.47 -14.03 28.97
N LYS A 115 4.96 -12.91 29.52
CA LYS A 115 6.32 -12.38 29.37
C LYS A 115 6.64 -11.48 28.16
N SER A 116 6.41 -10.18 28.33
CA SER A 116 7.51 -9.19 28.49
C SER A 116 7.06 -7.76 28.20
N ALA A 117 7.15 -6.95 29.25
CA ALA A 117 7.68 -5.58 29.34
C ALA A 117 7.54 -4.62 28.13
N ALA A 118 6.90 -3.49 28.41
CA ALA A 118 6.84 -2.29 27.57
C ALA A 118 8.22 -1.67 27.28
N PRO A 119 8.34 -0.89 26.19
CA PRO A 119 8.92 0.44 26.32
C PRO A 119 8.06 1.55 25.70
N LYS A 120 8.33 2.78 26.18
CA LYS A 120 7.65 4.06 25.92
C LYS A 120 7.60 4.47 24.44
N PRO A 121 6.59 5.26 24.01
CA PRO A 121 6.39 5.65 22.61
C PRO A 121 7.30 6.82 22.19
N SER A 122 7.85 6.72 20.99
CA SER A 122 8.41 7.86 20.23
C SER A 122 7.41 8.27 19.13
N ALA A 123 7.37 9.58 18.87
CA ALA A 123 6.37 10.33 18.09
C ALA A 123 6.24 9.95 16.59
N PRO A 124 5.16 10.42 15.91
CA PRO A 124 4.64 9.83 14.68
C PRO A 124 5.25 10.44 13.41
N GLY A 125 5.69 9.57 12.51
CA GLY A 125 5.99 9.91 11.12
C GLY A 125 5.11 9.07 10.20
N GLY A 126 4.20 9.72 9.46
CA GLY A 126 3.42 9.06 8.42
C GLY A 126 4.34 8.62 7.30
N GLY A 127 4.48 7.31 7.13
CA GLY A 127 5.28 6.73 6.07
C GLY A 127 5.01 5.24 5.94
N ILE A 128 4.84 4.77 4.71
CA ILE A 128 4.96 3.36 4.35
C ILE A 128 6.41 2.98 4.68
N SER A 129 6.62 1.97 5.54
CA SER A 129 7.94 1.59 6.04
C SER A 129 8.11 0.07 5.98
N PHE A 130 9.30 -0.36 5.56
CA PHE A 130 9.72 -1.77 5.52
C PHE A 130 10.40 -2.15 6.83
N GLU A 131 9.65 -2.33 7.93
CA GLU A 131 10.06 -3.21 9.03
C GLU A 131 8.87 -3.54 9.92
N ALA A 132 8.50 -4.81 10.04
CA ALA A 132 7.29 -5.26 10.73
C ALA A 132 7.65 -6.06 12.00
N LYS A 133 7.54 -5.39 13.15
CA LYS A 133 7.19 -6.05 14.42
C LYS A 133 5.70 -5.85 14.66
N PRO A 134 4.92 -6.86 15.11
CA PRO A 134 3.50 -6.68 15.36
C PRO A 134 3.31 -5.72 16.54
N ALA A 135 3.02 -4.45 16.27
CA ALA A 135 2.53 -3.53 17.28
C ALA A 135 1.03 -3.79 17.48
N ALA A 136 0.58 -3.85 18.75
CA ALA A 136 -0.84 -3.88 19.08
C ALA A 136 -1.59 -2.74 18.38
N PRO A 137 -2.85 -2.95 17.93
CA PRO A 137 -3.60 -1.91 17.24
C PRO A 137 -3.69 -0.65 18.11
N ALA A 138 -3.37 0.50 17.52
CA ALA A 138 -3.43 1.77 18.21
C ALA A 138 -4.88 2.07 18.65
N VAL A 139 -5.05 2.86 19.72
CA VAL A 139 -6.38 3.24 20.22
C VAL A 139 -7.16 3.95 19.09
N GLY A 140 -8.20 3.30 18.58
CA GLY A 140 -9.01 3.77 17.45
C GLY A 140 -8.89 2.94 16.16
N GLU A 141 -7.96 1.99 16.10
CA GLU A 141 -7.84 1.03 14.98
C GLU A 141 -8.87 -0.12 15.10
N LEU A 142 -9.23 -0.70 13.94
CA LEU A 142 -10.04 -1.92 13.87
C LEU A 142 -9.37 -3.07 14.61
N SER A 143 -10.17 -3.96 15.22
CA SER A 143 -9.67 -5.21 15.80
C SER A 143 -9.08 -6.12 14.73
N GLN A 144 -8.18 -7.04 15.09
CA GLN A 144 -7.54 -7.94 14.12
C GLN A 144 -8.56 -8.74 13.29
N THR A 145 -9.57 -9.33 13.94
CA THR A 145 -10.65 -10.05 13.23
C THR A 145 -11.42 -9.15 12.26
N ALA A 146 -11.64 -7.89 12.62
CA ALA A 146 -12.28 -6.92 11.74
C ALA A 146 -11.37 -6.53 10.56
N GLN A 147 -10.05 -6.45 10.77
CA GLN A 147 -9.08 -6.22 9.70
C GLN A 147 -9.06 -7.39 8.72
N ASP A 148 -9.00 -8.62 9.22
CA ASP A 148 -9.00 -9.84 8.40
C ASP A 148 -10.27 -9.95 7.55
N PHE A 149 -11.43 -9.58 8.12
CA PHE A 149 -12.71 -9.55 7.41
C PHE A 149 -12.70 -8.57 6.22
N ILE A 150 -12.15 -7.37 6.40
CA ILE A 150 -12.01 -6.40 5.29
C ILE A 150 -10.95 -6.86 4.28
N LEU A 151 -9.81 -7.36 4.76
CA LEU A 151 -8.72 -7.83 3.91
C LEU A 151 -9.19 -8.97 2.99
N ALA A 152 -9.98 -9.92 3.50
CA ALA A 152 -10.55 -11.00 2.71
C ALA A 152 -11.41 -10.50 1.53
N GLN A 153 -12.16 -9.41 1.73
CA GLN A 153 -12.96 -8.80 0.65
C GLN A 153 -12.08 -8.17 -0.42
N ILE A 154 -10.99 -7.49 -0.01
CA ILE A 154 -10.03 -6.87 -0.94
C ILE A 154 -9.31 -7.96 -1.75
N ILE A 155 -8.79 -9.00 -1.09
CA ILE A 155 -8.08 -10.11 -1.75
C ILE A 155 -8.98 -10.81 -2.77
N ARG A 156 -10.27 -10.97 -2.46
CA ARG A 156 -11.23 -11.56 -3.40
C ARG A 156 -11.34 -10.78 -4.72
N MET A 157 -11.13 -9.47 -4.69
CA MET A 157 -11.12 -8.62 -5.88
C MET A 157 -9.72 -8.46 -6.49
N TRP A 158 -8.67 -8.70 -5.71
CA TRP A 158 -7.30 -8.47 -6.12
C TRP A 158 -6.76 -9.61 -7.00
N ARG A 159 -6.80 -9.38 -8.32
CA ARG A 159 -6.25 -10.30 -9.31
C ARG A 159 -4.79 -9.95 -9.60
N PHE A 160 -3.88 -10.44 -8.78
CA PHE A 160 -2.44 -10.26 -8.97
C PHE A 160 -1.69 -11.58 -8.84
N ASP A 161 -0.59 -11.74 -9.59
CA ASP A 161 0.22 -12.96 -9.53
C ASP A 161 1.27 -12.86 -8.42
N PHE A 162 1.00 -13.56 -7.32
CA PHE A 162 1.88 -13.63 -6.15
C PHE A 162 3.02 -14.64 -6.31
N ALA A 163 2.99 -15.50 -7.33
CA ALA A 163 3.99 -16.55 -7.50
C ALA A 163 5.41 -15.97 -7.64
N ALA A 164 5.53 -14.83 -8.33
CA ALA A 164 6.80 -14.13 -8.49
C ALA A 164 7.32 -13.44 -7.19
N ALA A 165 6.46 -13.21 -6.19
CA ALA A 165 6.85 -12.70 -4.88
C ALA A 165 7.25 -13.79 -3.89
N LYS A 166 6.83 -15.03 -4.13
CA LYS A 166 6.98 -16.13 -3.17
C LYS A 166 8.45 -16.35 -2.81
N GLY A 167 8.75 -16.36 -1.51
CA GLY A 167 10.09 -16.56 -0.97
C GLY A 167 10.99 -15.33 -1.06
N ARG A 168 10.49 -14.18 -1.54
CA ARG A 168 11.23 -12.90 -1.56
C ARG A 168 10.97 -12.04 -0.33
N GLY A 169 10.02 -12.43 0.53
CA GLY A 169 9.74 -11.74 1.78
C GLY A 169 9.10 -10.36 1.62
N PHE A 170 8.41 -10.11 0.51
CA PHE A 170 7.75 -8.83 0.29
C PHE A 170 6.59 -8.63 1.26
N GLY A 171 6.62 -7.52 1.99
CA GLY A 171 5.53 -7.06 2.85
C GLY A 171 4.95 -5.74 2.35
N MET A 172 3.64 -5.55 2.53
CA MET A 172 2.96 -4.29 2.24
C MET A 172 2.22 -3.80 3.48
N THR A 173 2.31 -2.49 3.72
CA THR A 173 1.53 -1.80 4.74
C THR A 173 0.74 -0.68 4.08
N ILE A 174 -0.58 -0.63 4.30
CA ILE A 174 -1.46 0.40 3.74
C ILE A 174 -2.34 0.93 4.86
N THR A 175 -2.44 2.25 4.98
CA THR A 175 -3.40 2.88 5.88
C THR A 175 -4.59 3.36 5.07
N ILE A 176 -5.78 2.90 5.42
CA ILE A 176 -7.02 3.30 4.77
C ILE A 176 -8.02 3.81 5.80
N HIS A 177 -8.90 4.70 5.37
CA HIS A 177 -10.00 5.22 6.17
C HIS A 177 -11.32 4.78 5.54
N ILE A 178 -12.13 4.06 6.32
CA ILE A 178 -13.40 3.50 5.86
C ILE A 178 -14.55 4.31 6.46
N ASN A 179 -15.50 4.70 5.62
CA ASN A 179 -16.73 5.39 5.96
C ASN A 179 -17.83 4.44 6.42
N ARG A 180 -18.90 4.99 7.01
CA ARG A 180 -20.08 4.22 7.46
C ARG A 180 -20.82 3.51 6.31
N ASP A 181 -20.65 3.96 5.08
CA ASP A 181 -21.27 3.38 3.89
C ASP A 181 -20.39 2.30 3.21
N GLY A 182 -19.24 1.95 3.81
CA GLY A 182 -18.29 1.00 3.23
C GLY A 182 -17.36 1.58 2.17
N THR A 183 -17.45 2.87 1.85
CA THR A 183 -16.52 3.53 0.93
C THR A 183 -15.23 3.93 1.65
N LEU A 184 -14.15 4.08 0.88
CA LEU A 184 -12.90 4.66 1.38
C LEU A 184 -12.93 6.18 1.21
N THR A 185 -12.21 6.90 2.06
CA THR A 185 -12.11 8.37 1.95
C THR A 185 -11.10 8.81 0.89
N ASP A 186 -11.15 10.10 0.55
CA ASP A 186 -10.12 10.83 -0.19
C ASP A 186 -9.78 10.20 -1.56
N GLU A 187 -8.50 10.05 -1.89
CA GLU A 187 -8.01 9.54 -3.18
C GLU A 187 -8.30 8.05 -3.39
N LEU A 188 -8.62 7.32 -2.32
CA LEU A 188 -9.00 5.92 -2.34
C LEU A 188 -10.48 5.70 -2.61
N HIS A 189 -11.32 6.73 -2.59
CA HIS A 189 -12.74 6.61 -2.91
C HIS A 189 -12.95 6.03 -4.33
N LYS A 190 -13.95 5.16 -4.51
CA LYS A 190 -14.23 4.48 -5.80
C LYS A 190 -14.34 5.40 -7.02
N ASN A 191 -14.90 6.60 -6.81
CA ASN A 191 -15.10 7.61 -7.86
C ASN A 191 -13.96 8.64 -7.95
N ALA A 192 -12.95 8.55 -7.07
CA ALA A 192 -11.82 9.48 -7.11
C ALA A 192 -10.96 9.22 -8.36
N PRO A 193 -10.36 10.27 -8.96
CA PRO A 193 -9.43 10.12 -10.07
C PRO A 193 -8.29 9.14 -9.76
N TRP A 194 -7.78 8.46 -10.79
CA TRP A 194 -6.61 7.59 -10.64
C TRP A 194 -5.36 8.43 -10.39
N LYS A 195 -4.89 8.48 -9.14
CA LYS A 195 -3.68 9.21 -8.70
C LYS A 195 -2.84 8.36 -7.74
N PRO A 196 -2.12 7.34 -8.24
CA PRO A 196 -1.27 6.48 -7.40
C PRO A 196 -0.25 7.26 -6.57
N GLN A 197 0.33 8.32 -7.14
CA GLN A 197 1.34 9.17 -6.50
C GLN A 197 0.84 9.94 -5.27
N ALA A 198 -0.46 10.11 -5.11
CA ALA A 198 -1.03 10.75 -3.92
C ALA A 198 -1.13 9.78 -2.72
N VAL A 199 -1.16 8.47 -2.99
CA VAL A 199 -1.35 7.43 -1.97
C VAL A 199 -0.05 6.66 -1.71
N ILE A 200 0.69 6.36 -2.77
CA ILE A 200 1.95 5.63 -2.72
C ILE A 200 3.09 6.61 -2.55
N ARG A 201 3.77 6.51 -1.42
CA ARG A 201 4.96 7.29 -1.12
C ARG A 201 6.06 7.00 -2.14
N ASP A 202 6.73 8.05 -2.61
CA ASP A 202 7.86 7.97 -3.54
C ASP A 202 7.51 7.19 -4.84
N TYR A 203 6.24 7.19 -5.26
CA TYR A 203 5.75 6.45 -6.44
C TYR A 203 6.55 6.73 -7.72
N ASP A 204 6.88 8.00 -7.97
CA ASP A 204 7.61 8.41 -9.17
C ASP A 204 9.07 7.92 -9.18
N ARG A 205 9.60 7.55 -8.00
CA ARG A 205 10.96 6.98 -7.85
C ARG A 205 10.95 5.46 -7.89
N LEU A 206 9.77 4.81 -7.86
CA LEU A 206 9.69 3.36 -7.92
C LEU A 206 10.04 2.88 -9.33
N PRO A 207 10.95 1.90 -9.47
CA PRO A 207 11.27 1.33 -10.76
C PRO A 207 10.03 0.63 -11.35
N ASP A 208 9.89 0.73 -12.66
CA ASP A 208 8.84 0.01 -13.40
C ASP A 208 9.11 -1.49 -13.32
N GLY A 209 8.43 -2.15 -12.37
CA GLY A 209 8.71 -3.53 -12.04
C GLY A 209 7.60 -4.16 -11.21
N TYR A 210 7.91 -5.33 -10.64
CA TYR A 210 6.94 -6.14 -9.92
C TYR A 210 6.28 -5.38 -8.76
N VAL A 211 7.07 -4.67 -7.94
CA VAL A 211 6.58 -3.94 -6.76
C VAL A 211 5.61 -2.83 -7.15
N LYS A 212 5.97 -2.00 -8.14
CA LYS A 212 5.12 -0.89 -8.61
C LYS A 212 3.78 -1.42 -9.14
N ARG A 213 3.80 -2.46 -9.98
CA ARG A 213 2.57 -3.12 -10.48
C ARG A 213 1.74 -3.75 -9.36
N ALA A 214 2.39 -4.33 -8.34
CA ALA A 214 1.70 -4.89 -7.19
C ALA A 214 0.95 -3.80 -6.40
N MET A 215 1.58 -2.65 -6.18
CA MET A 215 0.97 -1.52 -5.47
C MET A 215 -0.17 -0.89 -6.28
N GLU A 216 0.01 -0.70 -7.58
CA GLU A 216 -1.05 -0.22 -8.46
C GLU A 216 -2.25 -1.19 -8.50
N SER A 217 -2.00 -2.49 -8.67
CA SER A 217 -3.09 -3.48 -8.69
C SER A 217 -3.83 -3.58 -7.36
N MET A 218 -3.15 -3.37 -6.23
CA MET A 218 -3.76 -3.27 -4.91
C MET A 218 -4.63 -2.01 -4.79
N LEU A 219 -4.15 -0.85 -5.23
CA LEU A 219 -4.96 0.38 -5.26
C LEU A 219 -6.22 0.19 -6.11
N LEU A 220 -6.09 -0.51 -7.24
CA LEU A 220 -7.22 -0.83 -8.09
C LEU A 220 -8.21 -1.76 -7.38
N ALA A 221 -7.72 -2.81 -6.70
CA ALA A 221 -8.55 -3.73 -5.92
C ALA A 221 -9.28 -3.00 -4.78
N LEU A 222 -8.62 -2.09 -4.07
CA LEU A 222 -9.23 -1.23 -3.05
C LEU A 222 -10.38 -0.39 -3.61
N LYS A 223 -10.24 0.14 -4.83
CA LYS A 223 -11.32 0.90 -5.50
C LYS A 223 -12.47 -0.01 -5.95
N MET A 224 -12.16 -1.19 -6.49
CA MET A 224 -13.16 -2.14 -6.98
C MET A 224 -13.93 -2.86 -5.86
N ALA A 225 -13.32 -3.06 -4.70
CA ALA A 225 -13.94 -3.73 -3.56
C ALA A 225 -14.99 -2.85 -2.83
N GLN A 226 -15.12 -1.57 -3.18
CA GLN A 226 -16.08 -0.67 -2.56
C GLN A 226 -17.48 -0.78 -3.18
N PRO A 227 -18.56 -0.75 -2.36
CA PRO A 227 -18.53 -0.58 -0.91
C PRO A 227 -18.13 -1.87 -0.16
N LEU A 228 -17.25 -1.73 0.81
CA LEU A 228 -16.80 -2.82 1.68
C LEU A 228 -17.90 -3.14 2.70
N GLU A 229 -18.13 -4.43 2.96
CA GLU A 229 -18.96 -4.86 4.07
C GLU A 229 -18.27 -4.53 5.38
N LEU A 230 -18.96 -3.82 6.26
CA LEU A 230 -18.41 -3.39 7.54
C LEU A 230 -18.50 -4.52 8.57
N PRO A 231 -17.45 -4.72 9.39
CA PRO A 231 -17.49 -5.68 10.49
C PRO A 231 -18.57 -5.29 11.52
N PRO A 232 -19.02 -6.24 12.37
CA PRO A 232 -20.02 -5.97 13.40
C PRO A 232 -19.66 -4.74 14.25
N ASP A 233 -20.66 -3.93 14.57
CA ASP A 233 -20.46 -2.69 15.32
C ASP A 233 -19.91 -3.01 16.72
N ASP A 234 -18.71 -2.52 17.00
CA ASP A 234 -18.03 -2.61 18.31
C ASP A 234 -18.21 -1.31 19.11
N GLY A 235 -19.14 -0.43 18.71
CA GLY A 235 -19.59 0.74 19.47
C GLY A 235 -18.72 1.99 19.33
N LYS A 236 -17.63 1.97 18.55
CA LYS A 236 -16.75 3.16 18.37
C LYS A 236 -17.13 4.05 17.17
N GLY A 237 -18.22 3.75 16.45
CA GLY A 237 -18.70 4.53 15.31
C GLY A 237 -17.78 4.51 14.07
N TRP A 238 -18.13 5.29 13.04
CA TRP A 238 -17.40 5.44 11.78
C TRP A 238 -17.24 6.94 11.46
N PRO A 239 -16.22 7.39 10.69
CA PRO A 239 -15.23 6.61 9.94
C PRO A 239 -14.10 6.06 10.82
N ARG A 240 -13.39 5.06 10.29
CA ARG A 240 -12.27 4.42 11.01
C ARG A 240 -11.03 4.27 10.20
N ARG A 241 -9.89 4.47 10.86
CA ARG A 241 -8.58 4.15 10.33
C ARG A 241 -8.32 2.66 10.49
N MET A 242 -7.88 2.03 9.41
CA MET A 242 -7.38 0.66 9.39
C MET A 242 -6.00 0.64 8.77
N VAL A 243 -5.08 -0.10 9.38
CA VAL A 243 -3.75 -0.36 8.83
C VAL A 243 -3.71 -1.82 8.39
N LEU A 244 -3.71 -2.05 7.08
CA LEU A 244 -3.51 -3.37 6.50
C LEU A 244 -2.01 -3.67 6.50
N ARG A 245 -1.62 -4.79 7.09
CA ARG A 245 -0.24 -5.29 7.09
C ARG A 245 -0.28 -6.74 6.69
N PHE A 246 0.35 -7.08 5.58
CA PHE A 246 0.44 -8.48 5.13
C PHE A 246 1.72 -8.71 4.36
N ARG A 247 2.17 -9.96 4.37
CA ARG A 247 3.25 -10.44 3.51
C ARG A 247 2.63 -11.14 2.32
N PHE A 248 3.29 -11.03 1.17
CA PHE A 248 2.81 -11.67 -0.06
C PHE A 248 2.90 -13.21 0.04
N ASP A 249 3.77 -13.71 0.92
CA ASP A 249 3.90 -15.14 1.20
C ASP A 249 2.69 -15.73 1.96
N ASP A 250 1.88 -14.87 2.62
CA ASP A 250 0.75 -15.26 3.45
C ASP A 250 -0.60 -15.21 2.71
N LEU A 251 -0.59 -14.84 1.41
CA LEU A 251 -1.77 -14.65 0.56
C LEU A 251 -2.06 -15.85 -0.36
#